data_AF-T0RDI5-F1
#
_entry.id   AF-T0RDI5-F1
#
_cell.length_a   1.000
_cell.length_b   1.000
_cell.length_c   1.000
_cell.angle_alpha   90.00
_cell.angle_beta   90.00
_cell.angle_gamma   90.00
#
_symmetry.space_group_name_H-M   'P 1'
#
loop_
_entity.id
_entity.type
_entity.pdbx_description
1 polymer ?
#
loop_
_entity_poly.entity_id
_entity_poly.type
_entity_poly.pdbx_seq_one_letter_code
_entity_poly.pdbx_strand_id
1 'polypeptide(L)'
;MSKKTKKHESAEVISLSEVVTNVALLNLTKENNELKLEQKKICEMAARTILHALDCKDHYTYGHSMRVAYFSLSLGREIGLDEEELYDLELAALFHDIGKIGVPDSVLLKPSRLTEDEFLAMKAHPSKSAEILEGFTHFDKVAKYAKHHHERWDRKRIPRRS
;
A
#
# COMPACT_ATOMS: atom_id res chain seq x y z
N MET A 1 -66.90 -23.02 -27.43
CA MET A 1 -65.64 -23.31 -26.71
C MET A 1 -64.56 -22.30 -27.14
N SER A 2 -64.07 -21.55 -26.15
CA SER A 2 -62.80 -20.82 -26.06
C SER A 2 -62.32 -19.93 -27.23
N LYS A 3 -62.63 -18.63 -27.15
CA LYS A 3 -61.83 -17.57 -27.77
C LYS A 3 -60.59 -17.36 -26.89
N LYS A 4 -59.41 -17.74 -27.37
CA LYS A 4 -58.12 -17.40 -26.74
C LYS A 4 -57.93 -15.88 -26.81
N THR A 5 -58.10 -15.21 -25.68
CA THR A 5 -57.68 -13.82 -25.46
C THR A 5 -56.16 -13.75 -25.48
N LYS A 6 -55.58 -13.11 -26.49
CA LYS A 6 -54.16 -12.73 -26.49
C LYS A 6 -53.97 -11.68 -25.40
N LYS A 7 -53.23 -12.06 -24.35
CA LYS A 7 -52.73 -11.15 -23.31
C LYS A 7 -51.70 -10.25 -24.00
N HIS A 8 -52.03 -8.98 -24.20
CA HIS A 8 -51.06 -7.99 -24.66
C HIS A 8 -50.08 -7.76 -23.51
N GLU A 9 -48.85 -8.24 -23.69
CA GLU A 9 -47.72 -7.93 -22.84
C GLU A 9 -47.37 -6.46 -23.10
N SER A 10 -47.68 -5.59 -22.13
CA SER A 10 -47.38 -4.16 -22.21
C SER A 10 -45.86 -4.00 -22.19
N ALA A 11 -45.28 -3.65 -23.34
CA ALA A 11 -43.89 -3.21 -23.39
C ALA A 11 -43.75 -1.97 -22.48
N GLU A 12 -42.90 -2.05 -21.47
CA GLU A 12 -42.49 -0.89 -20.68
C GLU A 12 -41.81 0.11 -21.62
N VAL A 13 -42.52 1.19 -21.96
CA VAL A 13 -41.97 2.29 -22.74
C VAL A 13 -41.15 3.14 -21.78
N ILE A 14 -39.82 2.97 -21.82
CA ILE A 14 -38.89 3.80 -21.05
C ILE A 14 -38.99 5.24 -21.57
N SER A 15 -39.15 6.20 -20.67
CA SER A 15 -39.27 7.62 -21.02
C SER A 15 -37.95 8.17 -21.55
N LEU A 16 -38.03 9.16 -22.45
CA LEU A 16 -36.84 9.83 -22.98
C LEU A 16 -35.97 10.46 -21.86
N SER A 17 -36.60 10.93 -20.77
CA SER A 17 -35.87 11.45 -19.61
C SER A 17 -35.09 10.37 -18.88
N GLU A 18 -35.63 9.16 -18.75
CA GLU A 18 -34.91 8.02 -18.15
C GLU A 18 -33.73 7.61 -19.01
N VAL A 19 -33.89 7.57 -20.34
CA VAL A 19 -32.78 7.26 -21.26
C VAL A 19 -31.65 8.28 -21.13
N VAL A 20 -31.97 9.58 -21.13
CA VAL A 20 -30.98 10.65 -20.98
C VAL A 20 -30.26 10.56 -19.63
N THR A 21 -31.00 10.27 -18.56
CA THR A 21 -30.43 10.14 -17.20
C THR A 21 -29.51 8.93 -17.09
N ASN A 22 -29.91 7.79 -17.67
CA ASN A 22 -29.10 6.56 -17.67
C ASN A 22 -27.79 6.75 -18.46
N VAL A 23 -27.84 7.44 -19.62
CA VAL A 23 -26.63 7.76 -20.38
C VAL A 23 -25.71 8.71 -19.60
N ALA A 24 -26.27 9.73 -18.94
CA ALA A 24 -25.48 10.63 -18.09
C ALA A 24 -24.81 9.88 -16.91
N LEU A 25 -25.53 8.97 -16.26
CA LEU A 25 -25.00 8.15 -15.16
C LEU A 25 -23.87 7.22 -15.64
N LEU A 26 -24.01 6.60 -16.81
CA LEU A 26 -22.96 5.77 -17.41
C LEU A 26 -21.69 6.57 -17.71
N ASN A 27 -21.84 7.78 -18.26
CA ASN A 27 -20.70 8.66 -18.54
C ASN A 27 -19.99 9.08 -17.25
N LEU A 28 -20.74 9.50 -16.21
CA LEU A 28 -20.17 9.85 -14.91
C LEU A 28 -19.48 8.66 -14.23
N THR A 29 -20.03 7.45 -14.38
CA THR A 29 -19.42 6.24 -13.82
C THR A 29 -18.10 5.93 -14.51
N LYS A 30 -18.06 6.08 -15.84
CA LYS A 30 -16.84 5.90 -16.64
C LYS A 30 -15.77 6.90 -16.24
N GLU A 31 -16.11 8.19 -16.15
CA GLU A 31 -15.18 9.26 -15.77
C GLU A 31 -14.66 9.07 -14.34
N ASN A 32 -15.52 8.68 -13.39
CA ASN A 32 -15.08 8.33 -12.04
C ASN A 32 -14.09 7.15 -12.01
N ASN A 33 -14.29 6.14 -12.85
CA ASN A 33 -13.37 5.00 -12.92
C ASN A 33 -12.02 5.41 -13.54
N GLU A 34 -12.03 6.28 -14.55
CA GLU A 34 -10.82 6.83 -15.16
C GLU A 34 -10.03 7.69 -14.14
N LEU A 35 -10.72 8.56 -13.40
CA LEU A 35 -10.12 9.38 -12.34
C LEU A 35 -9.52 8.52 -11.22
N LYS A 36 -10.21 7.46 -10.78
CA LYS A 36 -9.67 6.51 -9.79
C LYS A 36 -8.41 5.82 -10.29
N LEU A 37 -8.40 5.41 -11.56
CA LEU A 37 -7.22 4.77 -12.17
C LEU A 37 -6.05 5.74 -12.27
N GLU A 38 -6.30 7.00 -12.65
CA GLU A 38 -5.29 8.03 -12.72
C GLU A 38 -4.72 8.37 -11.32
N GLN A 39 -5.59 8.49 -10.31
CA GLN A 39 -5.19 8.65 -8.92
C GLN A 39 -4.26 7.52 -8.46
N LYS A 40 -4.62 6.25 -8.74
CA LYS A 40 -3.78 5.09 -8.42
C LYS A 40 -2.40 5.18 -9.07
N LYS A 41 -2.33 5.54 -10.35
CA LYS A 41 -1.05 5.70 -11.08
C LYS A 41 -0.18 6.80 -10.47
N ILE A 42 -0.77 7.94 -10.11
CA ILE A 42 -0.03 9.04 -9.47
C ILE A 42 0.53 8.60 -8.12
N CYS A 43 -0.25 7.89 -7.30
CA CYS A 43 0.23 7.34 -6.03
C CYS A 43 1.38 6.34 -6.23
N GLU A 44 1.27 5.43 -7.20
CA GLU A 44 2.34 4.47 -7.54
C GLU A 44 3.60 5.18 -8.01
N MET A 45 3.47 6.21 -8.86
CA MET A 45 4.60 7.02 -9.32
C MET A 45 5.27 7.75 -8.15
N ALA A 46 4.50 8.42 -7.30
CA ALA A 46 5.01 9.11 -6.12
C ALA A 46 5.74 8.15 -5.18
N ALA A 47 5.14 6.98 -4.92
CA ALA A 47 5.76 5.94 -4.11
C ALA A 47 7.11 5.48 -4.68
N ARG A 48 7.17 5.18 -5.99
CA ARG A 48 8.42 4.81 -6.67
C ARG A 48 9.46 5.93 -6.61
N THR A 49 9.06 7.18 -6.77
CA THR A 49 9.96 8.33 -6.66
C THR A 49 10.53 8.48 -5.27
N ILE A 50 9.73 8.30 -4.21
CA ILE A 50 10.19 8.33 -2.82
C ILE A 50 11.19 7.20 -2.55
N LEU A 51 10.89 5.98 -3.01
CA LEU A 51 11.78 4.84 -2.88
C LEU A 51 13.11 5.05 -3.62
N HIS A 52 13.05 5.64 -4.82
CA HIS A 52 14.25 6.01 -5.57
C HIS A 52 15.05 7.12 -4.89
N ALA A 53 14.39 8.09 -4.25
CA ALA A 53 15.09 9.09 -3.45
C ALA A 53 15.78 8.46 -2.22
N LEU A 54 15.17 7.45 -1.61
CA LEU A 54 15.78 6.66 -0.55
C LEU A 54 17.00 5.87 -1.07
N ASP A 55 16.90 5.28 -2.27
CA ASP A 55 18.00 4.59 -2.96
C ASP A 55 19.23 5.49 -3.15
N CYS A 56 19.02 6.77 -3.51
CA CYS A 56 20.11 7.73 -3.64
C CYS A 56 20.83 8.01 -2.31
N LYS A 57 20.16 7.85 -1.17
CA LYS A 57 20.76 8.00 0.16
C LYS A 57 21.42 6.71 0.63
N ASP A 58 20.81 5.57 0.35
CA ASP A 58 21.27 4.25 0.75
C ASP A 58 20.93 3.20 -0.32
N HIS A 59 21.90 2.96 -1.20
CA HIS A 59 21.74 2.08 -2.36
C HIS A 59 21.45 0.62 -2.00
N TYR A 60 21.82 0.20 -0.78
CA TYR A 60 21.56 -1.15 -0.29
C TYR A 60 20.09 -1.34 0.07
N THR A 61 19.48 -0.31 0.67
CA THR A 61 18.12 -0.39 1.23
C THR A 61 17.03 -0.51 0.16
N TYR A 62 17.20 0.10 -1.02
CA TYR A 62 16.21 -0.04 -2.11
C TYR A 62 16.18 -1.46 -2.69
N GLY A 63 17.32 -2.00 -3.10
CA GLY A 63 17.41 -3.36 -3.62
C GLY A 63 16.94 -4.40 -2.59
N HIS A 64 17.23 -4.17 -1.31
CA HIS A 64 16.69 -4.96 -0.21
C HIS A 64 15.16 -4.91 -0.16
N SER A 65 14.58 -3.71 -0.12
CA SER A 65 13.13 -3.52 -0.02
C SER A 65 12.38 -4.13 -1.21
N MET A 66 12.92 -4.02 -2.42
CA MET A 66 12.35 -4.69 -3.61
C MET A 66 12.33 -6.21 -3.48
N ARG A 67 13.39 -6.83 -2.95
CA ARG A 67 13.42 -8.29 -2.70
C ARG A 67 12.44 -8.69 -1.61
N VAL A 68 12.35 -7.92 -0.53
CA VAL A 68 11.38 -8.15 0.56
C VAL A 68 9.96 -8.08 0.02
N ALA A 69 9.64 -7.07 -0.79
CA ALA A 69 8.33 -6.94 -1.44
C ALA A 69 8.02 -8.14 -2.34
N TYR A 70 8.97 -8.56 -3.18
CA TYR A 70 8.82 -9.73 -4.03
C TYR A 70 8.48 -11.00 -3.23
N PHE A 71 9.26 -11.31 -2.18
CA PHE A 71 9.02 -12.51 -1.37
C PHE A 71 7.73 -12.40 -0.55
N SER A 72 7.42 -11.22 -0.02
CA SER A 72 6.19 -10.98 0.76
C SER A 72 4.96 -11.19 -0.12
N LEU A 73 4.96 -10.66 -1.34
CA LEU A 73 3.87 -10.85 -2.29
C LEU A 73 3.71 -12.31 -2.73
N SER A 74 4.82 -13.02 -2.97
CA SER A 74 4.76 -14.45 -3.29
C SER A 74 4.13 -15.26 -2.15
N LEU A 75 4.50 -14.97 -0.90
CA LEU A 75 3.89 -15.63 0.26
C LEU A 75 2.42 -15.23 0.44
N GLY A 76 2.11 -13.94 0.32
CA GLY A 76 0.75 -13.41 0.44
C GLY A 76 -0.23 -14.06 -0.54
N ARG A 77 0.20 -14.27 -1.79
CA ARG A 77 -0.59 -14.98 -2.80
C ARG A 77 -0.82 -16.44 -2.43
N GLU A 78 0.21 -17.12 -1.94
CA GLU A 78 0.11 -18.53 -1.55
C GLU A 78 -0.86 -18.75 -0.38
N ILE A 79 -0.94 -17.80 0.55
CA ILE A 79 -1.87 -17.88 1.69
C ILE A 79 -3.27 -17.31 1.38
N GLY A 80 -3.50 -16.82 0.16
CA GLY A 80 -4.81 -16.38 -0.31
C GLY A 80 -5.21 -14.96 0.11
N LEU A 81 -4.25 -14.04 0.28
CA LEU A 81 -4.57 -12.62 0.46
C LEU A 81 -5.26 -12.05 -0.79
N ASP A 82 -6.21 -11.14 -0.58
CA ASP A 82 -6.89 -10.44 -1.67
C ASP A 82 -6.04 -9.32 -2.29
N GLU A 83 -6.51 -8.71 -3.38
CA GLU A 83 -5.76 -7.67 -4.10
C GLU A 83 -5.53 -6.40 -3.27
N GLU A 84 -6.41 -6.06 -2.33
CA GLU A 84 -6.23 -4.90 -1.44
C GLU A 84 -5.16 -5.23 -0.39
N GLU A 85 -5.22 -6.42 0.20
CA GLU A 85 -4.24 -6.91 1.16
C GLU A 85 -2.85 -7.06 0.55
N LEU A 86 -2.76 -7.57 -0.68
CA LEU A 86 -1.50 -7.66 -1.43
C LEU A 86 -0.92 -6.28 -1.74
N TYR A 87 -1.77 -5.31 -2.09
CA TYR A 87 -1.36 -3.93 -2.33
C TYR A 87 -0.79 -3.28 -1.05
N ASP A 88 -1.50 -3.42 0.07
CA ASP A 88 -1.02 -2.93 1.36
C ASP A 88 0.30 -3.61 1.78
N LEU A 89 0.42 -4.92 1.54
CA LEU A 89 1.62 -5.70 1.83
C LEU A 89 2.83 -5.27 0.98
N GLU A 90 2.62 -5.02 -0.31
CA GLU A 90 3.66 -4.50 -1.21
C GLU A 90 4.18 -3.15 -0.71
N LEU A 91 3.27 -2.21 -0.46
CA LEU A 91 3.63 -0.88 0.04
C LEU A 91 4.35 -0.97 1.39
N ALA A 92 3.87 -1.80 2.32
CA ALA A 92 4.51 -1.97 3.61
C ALA A 92 5.93 -2.54 3.48
N ALA A 93 6.11 -3.55 2.62
CA ALA A 93 7.41 -4.14 2.36
C ALA A 93 8.38 -3.14 1.70
N LEU A 94 7.90 -2.29 0.80
CA LEU A 94 8.72 -1.26 0.16
C LEU A 94 9.13 -0.15 1.13
N PHE A 95 8.20 0.28 2.00
CA PHE A 95 8.40 1.45 2.87
C PHE A 95 8.79 1.14 4.31
N HIS A 96 8.91 -0.14 4.71
CA HIS A 96 9.16 -0.52 6.12
C HIS A 96 10.34 0.23 6.75
N ASP A 97 11.36 0.52 5.95
CA ASP A 97 12.62 1.13 6.36
C ASP A 97 12.74 2.64 6.05
N ILE A 98 11.69 3.31 5.55
CA ILE A 98 11.75 4.74 5.16
C ILE A 98 12.21 5.65 6.31
N GLY A 99 11.89 5.29 7.55
CA GLY A 99 12.33 6.01 8.75
C GLY A 99 13.84 6.05 8.97
N LYS A 100 14.62 5.21 8.27
CA LYS A 100 16.10 5.29 8.26
C LYS A 100 16.62 6.61 7.68
N ILE A 101 15.80 7.34 6.92
CA ILE A 101 16.15 8.69 6.45
C ILE A 101 16.52 9.62 7.61
N GLY A 102 15.93 9.43 8.79
CA GLY A 102 16.21 10.19 10.00
C GLY A 102 17.35 9.64 10.88
N VAL A 103 18.11 8.66 10.40
CA VAL A 103 19.30 8.12 11.08
C VAL A 103 20.55 8.80 10.48
N PRO A 104 21.51 9.27 11.30
CA PRO A 104 22.75 9.85 10.79
C PRO A 104 23.56 8.85 9.96
N ASP A 105 24.19 9.31 8.88
CA ASP A 105 24.96 8.44 7.99
C ASP A 105 26.14 7.75 8.71
N SER A 106 26.75 8.43 9.69
CA SER A 106 27.81 7.85 10.54
C SER A 106 27.36 6.64 11.36
N VAL A 107 26.04 6.52 11.59
CA VAL A 107 25.40 5.39 12.28
C VAL A 107 24.87 4.38 11.26
N LEU A 108 24.19 4.85 10.21
CA LEU A 108 23.57 4.01 9.18
C LEU A 108 24.60 3.19 8.40
N LEU A 109 25.73 3.81 8.05
CA LEU A 109 26.78 3.25 7.20
C LEU A 109 27.97 2.72 8.01
N LYS A 110 27.84 2.61 9.34
CA LYS A 110 28.94 2.20 10.21
C LYS A 110 29.34 0.74 9.93
N PRO A 111 30.60 0.45 9.57
CA PRO A 111 31.04 -0.92 9.25
C PRO A 111 31.31 -1.78 10.49
N SER A 112 31.32 -1.17 11.69
CA SER A 112 31.56 -1.83 12.96
C SER A 112 30.28 -1.88 13.82
N ARG A 113 30.35 -2.59 14.95
CA ARG A 113 29.22 -2.67 15.88
C ARG A 113 28.79 -1.28 16.35
N LEU A 114 27.47 -1.07 16.38
CA LEU A 114 26.87 0.13 16.93
C LEU A 114 27.10 0.18 18.45
N THR A 115 27.33 1.39 18.97
CA THR A 115 27.22 1.66 20.41
C THR A 115 25.76 1.56 20.86
N GLU A 116 25.52 1.60 22.16
CA GLU A 116 24.15 1.53 22.69
C GLU A 116 23.29 2.72 22.19
N ASP A 117 23.85 3.93 22.17
CA ASP A 117 23.16 5.14 21.69
C ASP A 117 22.89 5.10 20.18
N GLU A 118 23.87 4.65 19.40
CA GLU A 118 23.73 4.47 17.96
C GLU A 118 22.67 3.41 17.63
N PHE A 119 22.64 2.33 18.41
CA PHE A 119 21.63 1.30 18.28
C PHE A 119 20.23 1.81 18.64
N LEU A 120 20.10 2.66 19.67
CA LEU A 120 18.83 3.30 20.01
C LEU A 120 18.33 4.20 18.88
N ALA A 121 19.23 4.96 18.25
CA ALA A 121 18.89 5.78 17.08
C ALA A 121 18.41 4.93 15.91
N MET A 122 19.11 3.82 15.61
CA MET A 122 18.69 2.87 14.58
C MET A 122 17.33 2.23 14.92
N LYS A 123 17.12 1.83 16.17
CA LYS A 123 15.91 1.15 16.62
C LYS A 123 14.63 2.01 16.53
N ALA A 124 14.77 3.33 16.45
CA ALA A 124 13.63 4.23 16.30
C ALA A 124 13.04 4.23 14.88
N HIS A 125 13.74 3.71 13.87
CA HIS A 125 13.29 3.81 12.48
C HIS A 125 11.88 3.25 12.20
N PRO A 126 11.38 2.16 12.83
CA PRO A 126 10.03 1.67 12.53
C PRO A 126 8.94 2.66 12.95
N SER A 127 9.14 3.32 14.10
CA SER A 127 8.22 4.37 14.55
C SER A 127 8.29 5.60 13.66
N LYS A 128 9.49 5.98 13.21
CA LYS A 128 9.68 7.06 12.23
C LYS A 128 9.07 6.71 10.86
N SER A 129 9.16 5.46 10.42
CA SER A 129 8.51 4.98 9.19
C SER A 129 7.01 5.17 9.29
N ALA A 130 6.40 4.77 10.41
CA ALA A 130 4.97 4.97 10.65
C ALA A 130 4.59 6.46 10.62
N GLU A 131 5.32 7.32 11.32
CA GLU A 131 5.09 8.77 11.34
C GLU A 131 5.14 9.40 9.95
N ILE A 132 6.12 9.00 9.11
CA ILE A 132 6.23 9.47 7.73
C ILE A 132 5.03 9.01 6.89
N LEU A 133 4.60 7.75 7.08
CA LEU A 133 3.54 7.14 6.28
C LEU A 133 2.13 7.61 6.70
N GLU A 134 1.93 7.94 7.98
CA GLU A 134 0.69 8.54 8.50
C GLU A 134 0.37 9.90 7.85
N GLY A 135 1.36 10.56 7.25
CA GLY A 135 1.15 11.76 6.42
C GLY A 135 0.34 11.51 5.13
N PHE A 136 0.16 10.24 4.74
CA PHE A 136 -0.63 9.84 3.59
C PHE A 136 -1.92 9.14 4.07
N THR A 137 -3.07 9.78 3.88
CA THR A 137 -4.37 9.31 4.41
C THR A 137 -4.79 7.90 3.95
N HIS A 138 -4.18 7.36 2.90
CA HIS A 138 -4.47 6.02 2.40
C HIS A 138 -3.51 4.96 2.96
N PHE A 139 -2.52 5.35 3.76
CA PHE A 139 -1.43 4.48 4.21
C PHE A 139 -1.58 4.07 5.68
N ASP A 140 -2.73 4.23 6.33
CA ASP A 140 -2.91 3.87 7.74
C ASP A 140 -2.50 2.42 8.05
N LYS A 141 -2.92 1.47 7.19
CA LYS A 141 -2.53 0.05 7.31
C LYS A 141 -1.04 -0.15 7.03
N VAL A 142 -0.52 0.51 5.98
CA VAL A 142 0.90 0.47 5.59
C VAL A 142 1.80 0.99 6.71
N ALA A 143 1.43 2.12 7.34
CA ALA A 143 2.12 2.73 8.47
C ALA A 143 2.13 1.79 9.68
N LYS A 144 1.00 1.14 9.97
CA LYS A 144 0.92 0.11 11.02
C LYS A 144 1.87 -1.04 10.74
N TYR A 145 1.88 -1.60 9.53
CA TYR A 145 2.78 -2.70 9.18
C TYR A 145 4.25 -2.30 9.26
N ALA A 146 4.59 -1.11 8.74
CA ALA A 146 5.93 -0.53 8.85
C ALA A 146 6.35 -0.28 10.31
N LYS A 147 5.43 0.04 11.22
CA LYS A 147 5.74 0.18 12.65
C LYS A 147 6.17 -1.13 13.30
N HIS A 148 5.53 -2.23 12.89
CA HIS A 148 5.58 -3.51 13.58
C HIS A 148 6.46 -4.57 12.88
N HIS A 149 7.20 -4.21 11.81
CA HIS A 149 7.97 -5.18 11.03
C HIS A 149 9.16 -5.84 11.78
N HIS A 150 9.60 -5.28 12.91
CA HIS A 150 10.58 -5.93 13.82
C HIS A 150 9.94 -6.73 14.95
N GLU A 151 8.60 -6.79 15.02
CA GLU A 151 7.93 -7.57 16.06
C GLU A 151 8.11 -9.06 15.84
N ARG A 152 8.30 -9.77 16.95
CA ARG A 152 8.40 -11.22 16.94
C ARG A 152 7.07 -11.79 17.41
N TRP A 153 6.62 -12.85 16.74
CA TRP A 153 5.40 -13.59 17.11
C TRP A 153 5.40 -14.05 18.57
N ASP A 154 6.56 -14.40 19.13
CA ASP A 154 6.74 -14.81 20.53
C ASP A 154 6.82 -13.63 21.53
N ARG A 155 6.67 -12.38 21.05
CA ARG A 155 6.86 -11.10 21.78
C ARG A 155 8.20 -10.95 22.52
N LYS A 156 9.18 -11.85 22.31
CA LYS A 156 10.49 -11.75 22.98
C LYS A 156 11.37 -10.77 22.20
N ARG A 157 11.68 -9.60 22.75
CA ARG A 157 12.75 -8.73 22.21
C ARG A 157 14.07 -9.49 22.17
N ILE A 158 14.94 -9.22 21.19
CA ILE A 158 16.30 -9.78 21.10
C ILE A 158 16.96 -9.75 22.49
N PRO A 159 17.45 -10.89 23.02
CA PRO A 159 18.16 -10.90 24.29
C PRO A 159 19.42 -10.03 24.15
N ARG A 160 19.60 -9.07 25.05
CA ARG A 160 20.88 -8.39 25.25
C ARG A 160 21.92 -9.47 25.51
N ARG A 161 22.88 -9.67 24.60
CA ARG A 161 24.16 -10.28 24.96
C ARG A 161 25.02 -9.15 25.51
N SER A 162 25.07 -9.07 26.84
CA SER A 162 26.12 -8.40 27.61
C SER A 162 27.48 -9.01 27.29
#